data_AF-A0A8H8CKG8-F1
#
_entry.id   AF-A0A8H8CKG8-F1
#
_cell.length_a   1.000
_cell.length_b   1.000
_cell.length_c   1.000
_cell.angle_alpha   90.00
_cell.angle_beta   90.00
_cell.angle_gamma   90.00
#
_symmetry.space_group_name_H-M   'P 1'
#
loop_
_entity.id
_entity.type
_entity.pdbx_description
1 polymer ?
#
loop_
_entity_poly.entity_id
_entity_poly.type
_entity_poly.pdbx_seq_one_letter_code
_entity_poly.pdbx_strand_id
1 'polypeptide(L)'
;MHISDSLVFDTVNCRNFTDEMLKECAKLFSDHYGVWSSQMGTKAGKHVSISPARLKSQLISDPANTVVSRCKRGDDLIGQAFATVWEYKPGCHAAWVTQLVVHKNFRRRYIATLLLQNLKLNPLFCDINAPIDAIGLASTHPASINTLAKFSYLSPGELDLSFISKNAREIMKASPVPYIRDASSHLKGSIFEKDLATRGVVSSAFTDFYVDHEEPLSTLKSYVDAGRWCLGDLLDGHEFLIIVPVAESTI
;
A
#
# COMPACT_ATOMS: atom_id res chain seq x y z
N MET A 1 11.18 22.23 -29.11
CA MET A 1 11.56 20.99 -28.41
C MET A 1 10.31 20.50 -27.68
N HIS A 2 9.55 19.58 -28.30
CA HIS A 2 8.34 19.04 -27.70
C HIS A 2 8.76 18.00 -26.66
N ILE A 3 8.73 18.36 -25.37
CA ILE A 3 8.79 17.36 -24.30
C ILE A 3 7.52 16.52 -24.46
N SER A 4 7.69 15.21 -24.62
CA SER A 4 6.58 14.28 -24.79
C SER A 4 5.62 14.36 -23.60
N ASP A 5 4.33 14.51 -23.88
CA ASP A 5 3.23 14.49 -22.89
C ASP A 5 2.90 13.06 -22.37
N SER A 6 3.66 12.05 -22.78
CA SER A 6 3.46 10.66 -22.41
C SER A 6 3.87 10.35 -20.97
N LEU A 7 3.12 9.49 -20.31
CA LEU A 7 3.51 8.93 -19.01
C LEU A 7 4.68 7.96 -19.20
N VAL A 8 5.73 8.12 -18.40
CA VAL A 8 6.91 7.25 -18.34
C VAL A 8 6.94 6.55 -16.99
N PHE A 9 7.28 5.27 -16.98
CA PHE A 9 7.40 4.49 -15.75
C PHE A 9 8.81 3.93 -15.59
N ASP A 10 9.27 3.91 -14.34
CA ASP A 10 10.55 3.33 -13.96
C ASP A 10 10.48 2.75 -12.55
N THR A 11 11.40 1.85 -12.21
CA THR A 11 11.52 1.30 -10.85
C THR A 11 12.97 1.45 -10.37
N VAL A 12 13.16 2.07 -9.20
CA VAL A 12 14.49 2.39 -8.66
C VAL A 12 14.68 1.69 -7.32
N ASN A 13 15.85 1.06 -7.14
CA ASN A 13 16.26 0.54 -5.85
C ASN A 13 16.61 1.70 -4.90
N CYS A 14 16.04 1.70 -3.70
CA CYS A 14 16.22 2.78 -2.74
C CYS A 14 17.68 2.94 -2.25
N ARG A 15 18.56 1.95 -2.48
CA ARG A 15 20.02 2.11 -2.30
C ARG A 15 20.61 3.21 -3.21
N ASN A 16 19.96 3.47 -4.34
CA ASN A 16 20.38 4.45 -5.35
C ASN A 16 19.52 5.74 -5.30
N PHE A 17 18.72 5.94 -4.24
CA PHE A 17 17.88 7.13 -4.15
C PHE A 17 18.73 8.38 -3.90
N THR A 18 18.55 9.39 -4.75
CA THR A 18 19.12 10.72 -4.53
C THR A 18 18.22 11.55 -3.62
N ASP A 19 18.79 12.61 -3.03
CA ASP A 19 18.04 13.56 -2.22
C ASP A 19 16.94 14.26 -3.03
N GLU A 20 17.18 14.53 -4.32
CA GLU A 20 16.21 15.11 -5.25
C GLU A 20 15.00 14.20 -5.42
N MET A 21 15.23 12.90 -5.62
CA MET A 21 14.14 11.92 -5.75
C MET A 21 13.34 11.78 -4.45
N LEU A 22 13.99 11.86 -3.28
CA LEU A 22 13.29 11.87 -2.00
C LEU A 22 12.44 13.12 -1.84
N LYS A 23 12.92 14.29 -2.27
CA LYS A 23 12.17 15.56 -2.29
C LYS A 23 10.94 15.46 -3.20
N GLU A 24 11.11 14.93 -4.42
CA GLU A 24 10.00 14.69 -5.36
C GLU A 24 8.93 13.79 -4.71
N CYS A 25 9.34 12.68 -4.10
CA CYS A 25 8.40 11.72 -3.52
C CYS A 25 7.67 12.28 -2.28
N ALA A 26 8.40 13.01 -1.43
CA ALA A 26 7.82 13.66 -0.25
C ALA A 26 6.83 14.76 -0.65
N LYS A 27 7.12 15.50 -1.74
CA LYS A 27 6.22 16.50 -2.31
C LYS A 27 4.95 15.85 -2.86
N LEU A 28 5.06 14.82 -3.71
CA LEU A 28 3.89 14.12 -4.26
C LEU A 28 2.98 13.59 -3.15
N PHE A 29 3.56 12.96 -2.12
CA PHE A 29 2.80 12.51 -0.95
C PHE A 29 2.10 13.67 -0.25
N SER A 30 2.84 14.73 0.11
CA SER A 30 2.29 15.84 0.89
C SER A 30 1.17 16.59 0.16
N ASP A 31 1.24 16.66 -1.17
CA ASP A 31 0.26 17.39 -1.98
C ASP A 31 -0.97 16.54 -2.36
N HIS A 32 -0.85 15.21 -2.38
CA HIS A 32 -1.84 14.33 -3.00
C HIS A 32 -2.26 13.10 -2.21
N TYR A 33 -1.68 12.82 -1.04
CA TYR A 33 -2.05 11.63 -0.27
C TYR A 33 -3.46 11.75 0.33
N GLY A 34 -3.69 12.80 1.12
CA GLY A 34 -4.96 13.03 1.79
C GLY A 34 -4.91 14.23 2.74
N VAL A 35 -6.00 14.43 3.47
CA VAL A 35 -6.11 15.45 4.52
C VAL A 35 -6.45 14.79 5.85
N TRP A 36 -6.06 15.42 6.95
CA TRP A 36 -6.41 14.93 8.29
C TRP A 36 -7.90 15.09 8.57
N SER A 37 -8.48 14.10 9.26
CA SER A 37 -9.89 14.16 9.68
C SER A 37 -10.11 15.24 10.74
N SER A 38 -11.40 15.53 11.02
CA SER A 38 -11.82 16.45 12.07
C SER A 38 -11.32 16.07 13.47
N GLN A 39 -10.98 14.79 13.69
CA GLN A 39 -10.49 14.28 14.98
C GLN A 39 -9.07 14.76 15.30
N MET A 40 -8.33 15.26 14.31
CA MET A 40 -6.94 15.69 14.47
C MET A 40 -6.79 17.14 14.98
N GLY A 41 -7.86 17.73 15.51
CA GLY A 41 -7.86 19.06 16.14
C GLY A 41 -7.29 20.14 15.22
N THR A 42 -6.18 20.77 15.62
CA THR A 42 -5.54 21.87 14.85
C THR A 42 -4.97 21.45 13.49
N LYS A 43 -4.89 20.14 13.22
CA LYS A 43 -4.48 19.60 11.93
C LYS A 43 -5.66 19.29 10.99
N ALA A 44 -6.89 19.29 11.50
CA ALA A 44 -8.08 18.97 10.72
C ALA A 44 -8.14 19.78 9.41
N GLY A 45 -8.45 19.11 8.30
CA GLY A 45 -8.53 19.70 6.96
C GLY A 45 -7.18 20.10 6.34
N LYS A 46 -6.07 19.99 7.06
CA LYS A 46 -4.72 20.19 6.48
C LYS A 46 -4.25 18.91 5.80
N HIS A 47 -3.41 19.06 4.80
CA HIS A 47 -2.76 17.93 4.13
C HIS A 47 -1.89 17.12 5.10
N VAL A 48 -1.94 15.80 4.94
CA VAL A 48 -0.97 14.88 5.52
C VAL A 48 0.35 15.12 4.82
N SER A 49 1.36 15.62 5.54
CA SER A 49 2.67 15.94 4.97
C SER A 49 3.79 15.11 5.59
N ILE A 50 4.84 14.88 4.80
CA ILE A 50 6.04 14.16 5.21
C ILE A 50 7.28 14.88 4.70
N SER A 51 8.33 14.97 5.52
CA SER A 51 9.63 15.49 5.08
C SER A 51 10.42 14.39 4.35
N PRO A 52 11.39 14.74 3.48
CA PRO A 52 12.26 13.74 2.84
C PRO A 52 12.99 12.85 3.84
N ALA A 53 13.47 13.42 4.95
CA ALA A 53 14.16 12.68 6.01
C ALA A 53 13.21 11.67 6.70
N ARG A 54 11.97 12.08 6.99
CA ARG A 54 10.96 11.19 7.59
C ARG A 54 10.48 10.13 6.62
N LEU A 55 10.34 10.46 5.33
CA LEU A 55 10.02 9.50 4.29
C LEU A 55 11.10 8.41 4.22
N LYS A 56 12.38 8.81 4.19
CA LYS A 56 13.51 7.88 4.21
C LYS A 56 13.46 6.97 5.44
N SER A 57 13.30 7.52 6.64
CA SER A 57 13.32 6.72 7.87
C SER A 57 12.08 5.83 8.05
N GLN A 58 10.94 6.15 7.42
CA GLN A 58 9.71 5.37 7.56
C GLN A 58 9.52 4.34 6.45
N LEU A 59 10.00 4.58 5.23
CA LEU A 59 9.68 3.74 4.08
C LEU A 59 10.87 2.89 3.59
N ILE A 60 12.10 3.33 3.81
CA ILE A 60 13.30 2.63 3.32
C ILE A 60 13.83 1.78 4.47
N SER A 61 13.85 0.45 4.28
CA SER A 61 14.38 -0.47 5.28
C SER A 61 15.90 -0.33 5.45
N ASP A 62 16.42 -0.85 6.56
CA ASP A 62 17.85 -0.97 6.81
C ASP A 62 18.19 -2.44 7.20
N PRO A 63 18.92 -3.20 6.36
CA PRO A 63 19.46 -2.82 5.05
C PRO A 63 18.35 -2.57 4.01
N ALA A 64 18.65 -1.74 3.01
CA ALA A 64 17.66 -1.29 2.02
C ALA A 64 17.21 -2.39 1.06
N ASN A 65 16.11 -3.06 1.39
CA ASN A 65 15.36 -3.98 0.55
C ASN A 65 14.04 -3.32 0.12
N THR A 66 14.14 -2.06 -0.27
CA THR A 66 13.03 -1.24 -0.72
C THR A 66 13.27 -0.78 -2.15
N VAL A 67 12.22 -0.77 -2.95
CA VAL A 67 12.19 -0.16 -4.29
C VAL A 67 11.06 0.86 -4.34
N VAL A 68 11.18 1.79 -5.27
CA VAL A 68 10.08 2.68 -5.67
C VAL A 68 9.75 2.43 -7.13
N SER A 69 8.49 2.12 -7.46
CA SER A 69 8.00 2.32 -8.82
C SER A 69 7.49 3.74 -8.96
N ARG A 70 7.81 4.41 -10.06
CA ARG A 70 7.50 5.82 -10.32
C ARG A 70 6.79 5.97 -11.65
N CYS A 71 5.96 7.00 -11.75
CA CYS A 71 5.33 7.44 -12.96
C CYS A 71 5.58 8.94 -13.12
N LYS A 72 6.21 9.35 -14.22
CA LYS A 72 6.50 10.75 -14.55
C LYS A 72 5.78 11.22 -15.81
N ARG A 73 5.48 12.51 -15.87
CA ARG A 73 5.07 13.22 -17.10
C ARG A 73 5.97 14.44 -17.26
N GLY A 74 6.90 14.39 -18.21
CA GLY A 74 8.01 15.34 -18.23
C GLY A 74 8.79 15.26 -16.92
N ASP A 75 8.99 16.39 -16.26
CA ASP A 75 9.71 16.47 -14.99
C ASP A 75 8.82 16.19 -13.76
N ASP A 76 7.49 16.16 -13.94
CA ASP A 76 6.54 15.99 -12.84
C ASP A 76 6.38 14.53 -12.44
N LEU A 77 6.53 14.25 -11.14
CA LEU A 77 6.19 12.95 -10.56
C LEU A 77 4.67 12.85 -10.37
N ILE A 78 4.04 11.97 -11.12
CA ILE A 78 2.58 11.76 -11.15
C ILE A 78 2.14 10.63 -10.23
N GLY A 79 3.01 9.66 -9.98
CA GLY A 79 2.70 8.53 -9.11
C GLY A 79 3.93 7.86 -8.54
N GLN A 80 3.79 7.27 -7.36
CA GLN A 80 4.81 6.45 -6.73
C GLN A 80 4.20 5.27 -5.97
N ALA A 81 4.92 4.15 -5.96
CA ALA A 81 4.65 3.00 -5.13
C ALA A 81 5.95 2.52 -4.47
N PHE A 82 6.08 2.73 -3.17
CA PHE A 82 7.17 2.15 -2.39
C PHE A 82 6.79 0.73 -2.00
N ALA A 83 7.73 -0.19 -2.15
CA ALA A 83 7.56 -1.54 -1.68
C ALA A 83 8.85 -2.12 -1.08
N THR A 84 8.69 -2.85 0.02
CA THR A 84 9.79 -3.47 0.77
C THR A 84 9.62 -4.97 0.78
N VAL A 85 10.74 -5.70 0.64
CA VAL A 85 10.79 -7.17 0.69
C VAL A 85 11.58 -7.63 1.92
N TRP A 86 11.08 -8.65 2.61
CA TRP A 86 11.77 -9.28 3.73
C TRP A 86 11.40 -10.76 3.86
N GLU A 87 12.29 -11.52 4.48
CA GLU A 87 12.02 -12.89 4.88
C GLU A 87 11.19 -12.89 6.19
N TYR A 88 10.07 -13.61 6.21
CA TYR A 88 9.20 -13.71 7.39
C TYR A 88 9.20 -15.10 8.04
N LYS A 89 9.73 -16.10 7.34
CA LYS A 89 10.08 -17.45 7.80
C LYS A 89 11.29 -17.93 7.01
N PRO A 90 12.06 -18.90 7.52
CA PRO A 90 13.13 -19.53 6.76
C PRO A 90 12.67 -19.94 5.34
N GLY A 91 13.21 -19.26 4.32
CA GLY A 91 12.90 -19.48 2.90
C GLY A 91 11.61 -18.82 2.38
N CYS A 92 10.82 -18.15 3.21
CA CYS A 92 9.59 -17.47 2.79
C CYS A 92 9.73 -15.94 2.85
N HIS A 93 9.40 -15.27 1.74
CA HIS A 93 9.54 -13.84 1.56
C HIS A 93 8.19 -13.16 1.38
N ALA A 94 8.02 -12.04 2.06
CA ALA A 94 6.89 -11.16 1.89
C ALA A 94 7.35 -9.88 1.20
N ALA A 95 6.51 -9.37 0.32
CA ALA A 95 6.58 -8.00 -0.16
C ALA A 95 5.48 -7.17 0.50
N TRP A 96 5.69 -5.87 0.64
CA TRP A 96 4.65 -4.98 1.13
C TRP A 96 4.74 -3.63 0.49
N VAL A 97 3.61 -3.14 -0.02
CA VAL A 97 3.48 -1.79 -0.55
C VAL A 97 3.32 -0.84 0.64
N THR A 98 4.40 -0.15 1.00
CA THR A 98 4.43 0.73 2.18
C THR A 98 3.77 2.07 1.92
N GLN A 99 3.76 2.49 0.65
CA GLN A 99 3.11 3.74 0.25
C GLN A 99 2.73 3.67 -1.22
N LEU A 100 1.51 4.08 -1.55
CA LEU A 100 1.02 4.20 -2.92
C LEU A 100 0.32 5.56 -3.07
N VAL A 101 0.86 6.44 -3.92
CA VAL A 101 0.30 7.77 -4.17
C VAL A 101 0.19 8.00 -5.67
N VAL A 102 -0.97 8.50 -6.09
CA VAL A 102 -1.17 9.01 -7.45
C VAL A 102 -1.74 10.42 -7.33
N HIS A 103 -1.15 11.33 -8.09
CA HIS A 103 -1.61 12.71 -8.22
C HIS A 103 -3.12 12.74 -8.51
N LYS A 104 -3.87 13.52 -7.72
CA LYS A 104 -5.35 13.50 -7.73
C LYS A 104 -5.98 13.64 -9.12
N ASN A 105 -5.47 14.54 -9.95
CA ASN A 105 -5.95 14.78 -11.32
C ASN A 105 -5.66 13.64 -12.32
N PHE A 106 -4.82 12.67 -11.93
CA PHE A 106 -4.43 11.52 -12.74
C PHE A 106 -4.95 10.18 -12.18
N ARG A 107 -5.69 10.20 -11.06
CA ARG A 107 -6.36 9.01 -10.50
C ARG A 107 -7.39 8.46 -11.49
N ARG A 108 -7.76 7.19 -11.31
CA ARG A 108 -8.69 6.42 -12.18
C ARG A 108 -8.24 6.24 -13.64
N ARG A 109 -6.91 6.27 -13.88
CA ARG A 109 -6.29 6.04 -15.20
C ARG A 109 -5.33 4.84 -15.19
N TYR A 110 -5.60 3.84 -14.36
CA TYR A 110 -4.76 2.63 -14.16
C TYR A 110 -3.30 2.87 -13.72
N ILE A 111 -2.89 4.10 -13.42
CA ILE A 111 -1.51 4.43 -12.99
C ILE A 111 -1.09 3.61 -11.77
N ALA A 112 -1.94 3.54 -10.73
CA ALA A 112 -1.65 2.74 -9.54
C ALA A 112 -1.43 1.25 -9.87
N THR A 113 -2.25 0.70 -10.78
CA THR A 113 -2.10 -0.67 -11.26
C THR A 113 -0.77 -0.87 -11.99
N LEU A 114 -0.41 0.04 -12.90
CA LEU A 114 0.85 -0.03 -13.63
C LEU A 114 2.06 0.11 -12.71
N LEU A 115 2.00 0.99 -11.71
CA LEU A 115 3.04 1.11 -10.68
C LEU A 115 3.28 -0.22 -9.95
N LEU A 116 2.23 -0.91 -9.51
CA LEU A 116 2.41 -2.21 -8.85
C LEU A 116 2.86 -3.30 -9.83
N GLN A 117 2.37 -3.34 -11.06
CA GLN A 117 2.83 -4.34 -12.04
C GLN A 117 4.32 -4.15 -12.38
N ASN A 118 4.82 -2.92 -12.43
CA ASN A 118 6.25 -2.63 -12.64
C ASN A 118 7.15 -3.11 -11.50
N LEU A 119 6.60 -3.36 -10.30
CA LEU A 119 7.37 -3.99 -9.22
C LEU A 119 7.78 -5.41 -9.60
N LYS A 120 6.92 -6.17 -10.30
CA LYS A 120 7.18 -7.57 -10.71
C LYS A 120 8.41 -7.72 -11.60
N LEU A 121 8.78 -6.67 -12.32
CA LEU A 121 9.93 -6.67 -13.23
C LEU A 121 11.25 -6.34 -12.52
N ASN A 122 11.19 -5.92 -11.26
CA ASN A 122 12.38 -5.59 -10.51
C ASN A 122 13.06 -6.87 -9.98
N PRO A 123 14.40 -6.97 -10.03
CA PRO A 123 15.12 -8.13 -9.49
C PRO A 123 14.79 -8.47 -8.04
N LEU A 124 14.36 -7.50 -7.22
CA LEU A 124 13.94 -7.75 -5.84
C LEU A 124 12.62 -8.54 -5.72
N PHE A 125 11.80 -8.57 -6.78
CA PHE A 125 10.50 -9.24 -6.82
C PHE A 125 10.50 -10.50 -7.71
N CYS A 126 11.51 -10.69 -8.55
CA CYS A 126 11.62 -11.83 -9.46
C CYS A 126 12.89 -12.67 -9.24
N ASP A 127 13.53 -12.56 -8.06
CA ASP A 127 14.64 -13.45 -7.70
C ASP A 127 14.14 -14.89 -7.56
N ILE A 128 14.60 -15.76 -8.45
CA ILE A 128 14.23 -17.18 -8.46
C ILE A 128 14.73 -17.93 -7.22
N ASN A 129 15.76 -17.43 -6.54
CA ASN A 129 16.29 -18.05 -5.32
C ASN A 129 15.58 -17.55 -4.06
N ALA A 130 14.79 -16.48 -4.17
CA ALA A 130 14.04 -15.86 -3.08
C ALA A 130 12.67 -15.38 -3.61
N PRO A 131 11.80 -16.31 -4.06
CA PRO A 131 10.49 -15.96 -4.59
C PRO A 131 9.65 -15.28 -3.51
N ILE A 132 8.85 -14.31 -3.91
CA ILE A 132 7.88 -13.65 -3.03
C ILE A 132 6.67 -14.58 -2.88
N ASP A 133 6.37 -15.02 -1.66
CA ASP A 133 5.21 -15.88 -1.36
C ASP A 133 3.94 -15.06 -1.20
N ALA A 134 4.06 -13.86 -0.61
CA ALA A 134 2.93 -13.03 -0.26
C ALA A 134 3.23 -11.55 -0.48
N ILE A 135 2.20 -10.79 -0.87
CA ILE A 135 2.27 -9.33 -0.92
C ILE A 135 1.14 -8.70 -0.13
N GLY A 136 1.47 -7.67 0.67
CA GLY A 136 0.53 -6.99 1.53
C GLY A 136 0.45 -5.47 1.33
N LEU A 137 -0.65 -4.90 1.82
CA LEU A 137 -0.89 -3.46 1.94
C LEU A 137 -1.90 -3.21 3.06
N ALA A 138 -1.69 -2.13 3.81
CA ALA A 138 -2.72 -1.49 4.63
C ALA A 138 -3.12 -0.17 3.94
N SER A 139 -4.42 0.08 3.78
CA SER A 139 -4.90 1.35 3.22
C SER A 139 -6.33 1.67 3.66
N THR A 140 -6.62 2.94 3.92
CA THR A 140 -8.01 3.42 4.06
C THR A 140 -8.77 3.40 2.74
N HIS A 141 -8.11 3.38 1.59
CA HIS A 141 -8.74 3.61 0.29
C HIS A 141 -9.03 2.31 -0.48
N PRO A 142 -10.30 1.97 -0.79
CA PRO A 142 -10.68 0.72 -1.48
C PRO A 142 -10.03 0.53 -2.86
N ALA A 143 -9.79 1.63 -3.59
CA ALA A 143 -9.06 1.56 -4.87
C ALA A 143 -7.62 1.04 -4.73
N SER A 144 -6.95 1.29 -3.60
CA SER A 144 -5.61 0.75 -3.32
C SER A 144 -5.67 -0.75 -3.06
N ILE A 145 -6.68 -1.20 -2.31
CA ILE A 145 -6.97 -2.62 -2.07
C ILE A 145 -7.24 -3.35 -3.40
N ASN A 146 -8.11 -2.80 -4.24
CA ASN A 146 -8.38 -3.34 -5.58
C ASN A 146 -7.12 -3.37 -6.47
N THR A 147 -6.24 -2.39 -6.32
CA THR A 147 -4.97 -2.35 -7.06
C THR A 147 -4.05 -3.50 -6.64
N LEU A 148 -3.94 -3.77 -5.33
CA LEU A 148 -3.16 -4.92 -4.85
C LEU A 148 -3.82 -6.26 -5.19
N ALA A 149 -5.16 -6.39 -5.08
CA ALA A 149 -5.85 -7.62 -5.47
C ALA A 149 -5.53 -8.01 -6.93
N LYS A 150 -5.54 -7.03 -7.85
CA LYS A 150 -5.16 -7.23 -9.25
C LYS A 150 -3.70 -7.59 -9.47
N PHE A 151 -2.81 -7.29 -8.52
CA PHE A 151 -1.42 -7.76 -8.58
C PHE A 151 -1.37 -9.29 -8.64
N SER A 152 -2.27 -9.97 -7.91
CA SER A 152 -2.43 -11.42 -7.90
C SER A 152 -3.62 -11.90 -8.75
N TYR A 153 -4.08 -11.10 -9.72
CA TYR A 153 -5.20 -11.42 -10.61
C TYR A 153 -6.55 -11.67 -9.91
N LEU A 154 -6.74 -11.12 -8.72
CA LEU A 154 -7.97 -11.20 -7.93
C LEU A 154 -8.75 -9.87 -7.97
N SER A 155 -10.00 -9.91 -7.54
CA SER A 155 -10.76 -8.74 -7.11
C SER A 155 -10.96 -8.73 -5.58
N PRO A 156 -11.30 -7.58 -4.97
CA PRO A 156 -11.51 -7.49 -3.51
C PRO A 156 -12.65 -8.34 -2.95
N GLY A 157 -13.52 -8.92 -3.79
CA GLY A 157 -14.54 -9.87 -3.36
C GLY A 157 -14.08 -11.32 -3.36
N GLU A 158 -12.92 -11.62 -3.94
CA GLU A 158 -12.38 -12.97 -4.17
C GLU A 158 -11.16 -13.27 -3.27
N LEU A 159 -10.89 -12.40 -2.30
CA LEU A 159 -9.72 -12.55 -1.43
C LEU A 159 -9.86 -13.77 -0.53
N ASP A 160 -8.80 -14.57 -0.42
CA ASP A 160 -8.74 -15.65 0.56
C ASP A 160 -8.54 -15.09 1.97
N LEU A 161 -9.66 -14.85 2.64
CA LEU A 161 -9.68 -14.38 4.03
C LEU A 161 -8.98 -15.34 5.00
N SER A 162 -8.94 -16.64 4.68
CA SER A 162 -8.26 -17.64 5.50
C SER A 162 -6.74 -17.50 5.38
N PHE A 163 -6.24 -17.15 4.19
CA PHE A 163 -4.83 -16.84 3.97
C PHE A 163 -4.40 -15.61 4.76
N ILE A 164 -5.20 -14.53 4.73
CA ILE A 164 -4.93 -13.32 5.51
C ILE A 164 -4.90 -13.66 7.01
N SER A 165 -5.93 -14.34 7.51
CA SER A 165 -6.05 -14.73 8.93
C SER A 165 -4.83 -15.51 9.42
N LYS A 166 -4.35 -16.47 8.64
CA LYS A 166 -3.22 -17.35 8.99
C LYS A 166 -1.87 -16.64 8.95
N ASN A 167 -1.65 -15.72 8.00
CA ASN A 167 -0.31 -15.21 7.70
C ASN A 167 -0.06 -13.78 8.18
N ALA A 168 -1.09 -12.94 8.36
CA ALA A 168 -0.91 -11.51 8.56
C ALA A 168 -0.03 -11.14 9.74
N ARG A 169 -0.28 -11.75 10.90
CA ARG A 169 0.46 -11.41 12.13
C ARG A 169 1.95 -11.70 11.98
N GLU A 170 2.29 -12.82 11.36
CA GLU A 170 3.67 -13.27 11.22
C GLU A 170 4.43 -12.43 10.19
N ILE A 171 3.83 -12.21 9.00
CA ILE A 171 4.38 -11.36 7.96
C ILE A 171 4.66 -9.95 8.50
N MET A 172 3.67 -9.35 9.16
CA MET A 172 3.79 -7.98 9.67
C MET A 172 4.79 -7.89 10.81
N LYS A 173 4.79 -8.85 11.76
CA LYS A 173 5.72 -8.86 12.89
C LYS A 173 7.19 -8.97 12.45
N ALA A 174 7.48 -9.66 11.35
CA ALA A 174 8.82 -9.75 10.77
C ALA A 174 9.23 -8.50 9.97
N SER A 175 8.33 -7.55 9.75
CA SER A 175 8.60 -6.39 8.90
C SER A 175 9.75 -5.54 9.43
N PRO A 176 10.70 -5.13 8.56
CA PRO A 176 11.73 -4.15 8.92
C PRO A 176 11.15 -2.73 9.02
N VAL A 177 9.91 -2.51 8.59
CA VAL A 177 9.24 -1.21 8.59
C VAL A 177 8.46 -1.03 9.89
N PRO A 178 8.82 -0.07 10.76
CA PRO A 178 8.27 0.02 12.11
C PRO A 178 6.74 0.09 12.16
N TYR A 179 6.10 0.93 11.36
CA TYR A 179 4.64 1.10 11.44
C TYR A 179 3.88 -0.20 11.08
N ILE A 180 4.41 -1.02 10.16
CA ILE A 180 3.82 -2.31 9.79
C ILE A 180 3.99 -3.30 10.94
N ARG A 181 5.21 -3.38 11.49
CA ARG A 181 5.51 -4.26 12.61
C ARG A 181 4.68 -3.92 13.84
N ASP A 182 4.56 -2.64 14.17
CA ASP A 182 3.83 -2.18 15.33
C ASP A 182 2.31 -2.40 15.15
N ALA A 183 1.79 -2.25 13.92
CA ALA A 183 0.39 -2.59 13.62
C ALA A 183 0.07 -4.10 13.74
N SER A 184 1.08 -4.99 13.75
CA SER A 184 0.87 -6.44 13.87
C SER A 184 0.23 -6.87 15.20
N SER A 185 0.36 -6.07 16.26
CA SER A 185 -0.31 -6.29 17.55
C SER A 185 -1.76 -5.76 17.58
N HIS A 186 -2.16 -4.97 16.58
CA HIS A 186 -3.44 -4.27 16.55
C HIS A 186 -4.30 -4.65 15.33
N LEU A 187 -4.25 -5.92 14.94
CA LEU A 187 -5.14 -6.49 13.92
C LEU A 187 -6.56 -6.66 14.48
N LYS A 188 -7.56 -6.26 13.69
CA LYS A 188 -8.96 -6.15 14.10
C LYS A 188 -9.91 -6.70 13.02
N GLY A 189 -11.01 -7.29 13.45
CA GLY A 189 -12.04 -7.85 12.59
C GLY A 189 -12.26 -9.35 12.79
N SER A 190 -13.33 -9.86 12.18
CA SER A 190 -13.83 -11.22 12.40
C SER A 190 -12.83 -12.32 12.04
N ILE A 191 -11.83 -12.04 11.22
CA ILE A 191 -10.80 -13.04 10.84
C ILE A 191 -9.63 -13.10 11.83
N PHE A 192 -9.52 -12.14 12.76
CA PHE A 192 -8.44 -12.08 13.75
C PHE A 192 -8.94 -12.25 15.19
N GLU A 193 -10.16 -11.80 15.48
CA GLU A 193 -10.76 -11.81 16.81
C GLU A 193 -12.14 -12.48 16.74
N LYS A 194 -12.32 -13.59 17.47
CA LYS A 194 -13.55 -14.40 17.43
C LYS A 194 -14.77 -13.65 17.97
N ASP A 195 -14.57 -12.65 18.83
CA ASP A 195 -15.64 -11.95 19.57
C ASP A 195 -16.11 -10.62 18.93
N LEU A 196 -15.54 -10.21 17.78
CA LEU A 196 -15.89 -8.95 17.09
C LEU A 196 -16.72 -9.12 15.81
N ALA A 197 -17.48 -10.21 15.69
CA ALA A 197 -18.45 -10.40 14.59
C ALA A 197 -19.53 -9.29 14.53
N THR A 198 -19.64 -8.43 15.55
CA THR A 198 -20.76 -7.51 15.77
C THR A 198 -20.64 -6.14 15.09
N ARG A 199 -19.51 -5.81 14.43
CA ARG A 199 -19.29 -4.48 13.83
C ARG A 199 -19.10 -4.46 12.30
N GLY A 200 -19.32 -5.58 11.61
CA GLY A 200 -19.15 -5.64 10.15
C GLY A 200 -17.69 -5.56 9.66
N VAL A 201 -16.71 -5.42 10.56
CA VAL A 201 -15.27 -5.38 10.23
C VAL A 201 -14.73 -6.80 10.03
N VAL A 202 -14.12 -7.05 8.86
CA VAL A 202 -13.58 -8.38 8.54
C VAL A 202 -12.06 -8.42 8.69
N SER A 203 -11.33 -7.54 7.98
CA SER A 203 -9.86 -7.52 7.99
C SER A 203 -9.31 -6.09 8.04
N SER A 204 -8.76 -5.70 9.18
CA SER A 204 -8.26 -4.36 9.43
C SER A 204 -7.04 -4.35 10.35
N ALA A 205 -6.24 -3.29 10.27
CA ALA A 205 -5.21 -2.96 11.23
C ALA A 205 -5.45 -1.55 11.79
N PHE A 206 -5.34 -1.38 13.11
CA PHE A 206 -5.32 -0.05 13.72
C PHE A 206 -3.92 0.55 13.57
N THR A 207 -3.83 1.65 12.85
CA THR A 207 -2.55 2.32 12.52
C THR A 207 -2.46 3.74 13.10
N ASP A 208 -3.44 4.12 13.94
CA ASP A 208 -3.59 5.46 14.53
C ASP A 208 -3.63 6.58 13.47
N PHE A 209 -4.13 6.22 12.28
CA PHE A 209 -4.05 7.05 11.10
C PHE A 209 -5.41 7.66 10.73
N TYR A 210 -5.70 8.83 11.32
CA TYR A 210 -7.00 9.52 11.18
C TYR A 210 -7.03 10.46 9.98
N VAL A 211 -7.07 9.90 8.78
CA VAL A 211 -7.33 10.68 7.55
C VAL A 211 -8.82 10.87 7.30
N ASP A 212 -9.14 11.90 6.55
CA ASP A 212 -10.52 12.09 6.09
C ASP A 212 -10.97 10.91 5.20
N HIS A 213 -12.14 10.37 5.53
CA HIS A 213 -12.67 9.14 4.94
C HIS A 213 -13.79 9.40 3.91
N GLU A 214 -14.11 10.65 3.56
CA GLU A 214 -15.23 10.96 2.66
C GLU A 214 -15.05 10.33 1.26
N GLU A 215 -13.93 10.59 0.58
CA GLU A 215 -13.61 9.96 -0.73
C GLU A 215 -13.46 8.42 -0.61
N PRO A 216 -12.72 7.88 0.38
CA PRO A 216 -12.65 6.44 0.62
C PRO A 216 -14.01 5.74 0.82
N LEU A 217 -14.91 6.28 1.64
CA LEU A 217 -16.21 5.68 1.95
C LEU A 217 -17.17 5.75 0.76
N SER A 218 -17.16 6.86 0.01
CA SER A 218 -17.90 6.96 -1.26
C SER A 218 -17.43 5.90 -2.27
N THR A 219 -16.12 5.69 -2.36
CA THR A 219 -15.55 4.63 -3.19
C THR A 219 -15.95 3.24 -2.69
N LEU A 220 -15.90 3.00 -1.37
CA LEU A 220 -16.23 1.72 -0.74
C LEU A 220 -17.64 1.28 -1.09
N LYS A 221 -18.60 2.22 -0.99
CA LYS A 221 -20.00 1.96 -1.31
C LYS A 221 -20.19 1.34 -2.70
N SER A 222 -19.45 1.82 -3.70
CA SER A 222 -19.53 1.28 -5.07
C SER A 222 -19.06 -0.19 -5.19
N TYR A 223 -18.09 -0.62 -4.38
CA TYR A 223 -17.65 -2.02 -4.35
C TYR A 223 -18.64 -2.90 -3.59
N VAL A 224 -19.17 -2.41 -2.46
CA VAL A 224 -20.17 -3.12 -1.65
C VAL A 224 -21.46 -3.34 -2.43
N ASP A 225 -22.01 -2.28 -3.05
CA ASP A 225 -23.25 -2.37 -3.84
C ASP A 225 -23.11 -3.32 -5.05
N ALA A 226 -21.90 -3.49 -5.57
CA ALA A 226 -21.58 -4.43 -6.65
C ALA A 226 -21.28 -5.86 -6.17
N GLY A 227 -21.29 -6.13 -4.85
CA GLY A 227 -20.92 -7.43 -4.29
C GLY A 227 -19.43 -7.79 -4.45
N ARG A 228 -18.56 -6.78 -4.58
CA ARG A 228 -17.12 -6.95 -4.89
C ARG A 228 -16.21 -6.60 -3.72
N TRP A 229 -16.70 -6.70 -2.49
CA TRP A 229 -15.96 -6.33 -1.29
C TRP A 229 -16.14 -7.35 -0.17
N CYS A 230 -15.02 -7.83 0.40
CA CYS A 230 -15.05 -8.80 1.51
C CYS A 230 -14.26 -8.37 2.76
N LEU A 231 -13.70 -7.15 2.82
CA LEU A 231 -12.89 -6.71 3.98
C LEU A 231 -13.71 -6.03 5.10
N GLY A 232 -15.01 -5.87 4.87
CA GLY A 232 -15.93 -5.29 5.86
C GLY A 232 -15.87 -3.77 5.92
N ASP A 233 -16.26 -3.22 7.06
CA ASP A 233 -16.34 -1.78 7.30
C ASP A 233 -14.99 -1.15 7.69
N LEU A 234 -14.81 0.14 7.36
CA LEU A 234 -13.64 0.93 7.78
C LEU A 234 -13.96 1.65 9.09
N LEU A 235 -13.17 1.38 10.14
CA LEU A 235 -13.24 2.12 11.41
C LEU A 235 -12.34 3.35 11.39
N ASP A 236 -12.62 4.32 12.26
CA ASP A 236 -11.76 5.48 12.45
C ASP A 236 -10.39 5.08 13.02
N GLY A 237 -9.31 5.64 12.48
CA GLY A 237 -7.92 5.31 12.87
C GLY A 237 -7.44 3.95 12.38
N HIS A 238 -8.26 3.23 11.61
CA HIS A 238 -7.95 1.94 11.02
C HIS A 238 -7.71 2.04 9.52
N GLU A 239 -7.04 1.01 9.01
CA GLU A 239 -6.90 0.75 7.59
C GLU A 239 -7.42 -0.65 7.24
N PHE A 240 -7.90 -0.83 6.01
CA PHE A 240 -8.18 -2.16 5.49
C PHE A 240 -6.87 -2.91 5.31
N LEU A 241 -6.85 -4.17 5.72
CA LEU A 241 -5.69 -5.03 5.59
C LEU A 241 -5.93 -6.09 4.51
N ILE A 242 -5.07 -6.08 3.49
CA ILE A 242 -5.02 -7.08 2.42
C ILE A 242 -3.63 -7.71 2.40
N ILE A 243 -3.59 -9.04 2.33
CA ILE A 243 -2.39 -9.83 2.05
C ILE A 243 -2.82 -10.96 1.13
N VAL A 244 -2.17 -11.07 -0.03
CA VAL A 244 -2.50 -12.09 -1.04
C VAL A 244 -1.27 -12.92 -1.36
N PRO A 245 -1.44 -14.21 -1.69
CA PRO A 245 -0.35 -14.99 -2.25
C PRO A 245 0.08 -14.36 -3.59
N VAL A 246 1.36 -14.39 -3.90
CA VAL A 246 1.84 -14.05 -5.23
C VAL A 246 1.76 -15.33 -6.05
N ALA A 247 0.86 -15.36 -7.04
CA ALA A 247 0.79 -16.49 -7.95
C ALA A 247 2.10 -16.60 -8.73
N GLU A 248 2.67 -17.80 -8.83
CA GLU A 248 3.70 -18.08 -9.81
C GLU A 248 3.16 -17.64 -11.17
N SER A 249 3.87 -16.72 -11.82
CA SER A 249 3.51 -16.37 -13.20
C SER A 249 3.74 -17.63 -14.02
N THR A 250 2.67 -18.26 -14.49
CA THR A 250 2.78 -19.27 -15.52
C THR A 250 3.33 -18.54 -16.74
N ILE A 251 4.64 -18.68 -16.97
CA ILE A 251 5.30 -18.24 -18.20
C ILE A 251 4.86 -19.15 -19.33
#